data_AF-A0A8T0WAM3-F1
#
_entry.id   AF-A0A8T0WAM3-F1
#
_cell.length_a   1.000
_cell.length_b   1.000
_cell.length_c   1.000
_cell.angle_alpha   90.00
_cell.angle_beta   90.00
_cell.angle_gamma   90.00
#
_symmetry.space_group_name_H-M   'P 1'
#
loop_
_entity.id
_entity.type
_entity.pdbx_description
1 polymer ?
#
loop_
_entity_poly.entity_id
_entity_poly.type
_entity_poly.pdbx_seq_one_letter_code
_entity_poly.pdbx_strand_id
1 'polypeptide(L)'
;MGTWHIHPWEKKMRDTLRLPNSNCYLSMLVLPKALDSNACRYESFDDTLARASAWLYSAQASGIPIDLMNVQSEALLTKVSGETASATVNSGSLSDLSNVANATLYGFEDYHGVDIGVVKAARLWYSCIGGELLLEIPLEEGDTRLGFAISRTEEGFIYISSVVDDDKECQAPSSRSGLRDLFNRAKEASKLLVISRVSNEKVLPWMISSSGAIRWFDTISLSQKLSLHRLAVRPIQLHFLAWEKPAGPVERIIHSLKLPPPSTLLPQPHQNLMVESVEPRVDAEQDYVGDLSFRIDDLSFESSRV
;
A
#
# COMPACT_ATOMS: atom_id res chain seq x y z
N MET A 1 23.37 17.76 26.73
CA MET A 1 23.66 16.51 25.98
C MET A 1 22.49 15.56 26.19
N GLY A 2 21.81 15.13 25.14
CA GLY A 2 20.74 14.14 25.24
C GLY A 2 21.31 12.73 25.25
N THR A 3 20.83 11.88 26.16
CA THR A 3 21.15 10.44 26.22
C THR A 3 20.14 9.64 25.40
N TRP A 4 20.60 8.67 24.62
CA TRP A 4 19.74 7.76 23.87
C TRP A 4 19.26 6.61 24.75
N HIS A 5 17.96 6.29 24.71
CA HIS A 5 17.39 5.13 25.38
C HIS A 5 17.00 4.05 24.37
N ILE A 6 17.30 2.80 24.69
CA ILE A 6 16.97 1.64 23.85
C ILE A 6 15.53 1.22 24.15
N HIS A 7 14.67 1.29 23.14
CA HIS A 7 13.31 0.77 23.20
C HIS A 7 13.19 -0.48 22.32
N PRO A 8 12.38 -1.49 22.68
CA PRO A 8 12.23 -2.74 21.93
C PRO A 8 11.32 -2.54 20.70
N TRP A 9 11.67 -1.60 19.83
CA TRP A 9 10.87 -1.18 18.68
C TRP A 9 10.57 -2.35 17.74
N GLU A 10 11.52 -3.25 17.52
CA GLU A 10 11.34 -4.44 16.68
C GLU A 10 10.22 -5.36 17.16
N LYS A 11 10.10 -5.55 18.48
CA LYS A 11 9.00 -6.33 19.06
C LYS A 11 7.67 -5.61 18.83
N LYS A 12 7.63 -4.30 19.13
CA LYS A 12 6.43 -3.49 18.92
C LYS A 12 5.99 -3.49 17.45
N MET A 13 6.92 -3.44 16.51
CA MET A 13 6.63 -3.45 15.08
C MET A 13 6.03 -4.78 14.63
N ARG A 14 6.55 -5.93 15.11
CA ARG A 14 5.96 -7.26 14.85
C ARG A 14 4.58 -7.43 15.48
N ASP A 15 4.38 -6.90 16.69
CA ASP A 15 3.16 -7.10 17.46
C ASP A 15 2.02 -6.15 17.03
N THR A 16 2.33 -5.00 16.42
CA THR A 16 1.34 -3.96 16.07
C THR A 16 0.95 -3.92 14.59
N LEU A 17 1.80 -4.37 13.67
CA LEU A 17 1.47 -4.38 12.25
C LEU A 17 0.46 -5.49 11.95
N ARG A 18 -0.61 -5.15 11.21
CA ARG A 18 -1.68 -6.10 10.84
C ARG A 18 -1.14 -7.31 10.07
N LEU A 19 -0.16 -7.08 9.20
CA LEU A 19 0.57 -8.10 8.47
C LEU A 19 2.08 -7.89 8.71
N PRO A 20 2.84 -8.95 9.04
CA PRO A 20 4.29 -8.87 9.17
C PRO A 20 4.91 -8.31 7.89
N ASN A 21 5.82 -7.33 8.02
CA ASN A 21 6.50 -6.68 6.89
C ASN A 21 5.58 -5.98 5.87
N SER A 22 4.30 -5.79 6.20
CA SER A 22 3.37 -4.98 5.42
C SER A 22 3.43 -3.54 5.92
N ASN A 23 3.76 -2.63 5.00
CA ASN A 23 3.51 -1.22 5.15
C ASN A 23 2.51 -0.80 4.08
N CYS A 24 1.54 0.04 4.45
CA CYS A 24 0.57 0.59 3.51
C CYS A 24 1.14 1.77 2.70
N TYR A 25 2.39 2.16 2.96
CA TYR A 25 3.08 3.23 2.25
C TYR A 25 3.72 2.67 0.98
N LEU A 26 3.16 3.11 -0.15
CA LEU A 26 3.58 2.76 -1.49
C LEU A 26 4.14 4.01 -2.15
N SER A 27 5.00 3.82 -3.15
CA SER A 27 5.59 4.97 -3.82
C SER A 27 5.83 4.71 -5.29
N MET A 28 5.67 5.76 -6.09
CA MET A 28 5.99 5.77 -7.51
C MET A 28 6.93 6.93 -7.82
N LEU A 29 8.00 6.64 -8.55
CA LEU A 29 8.87 7.67 -9.12
C LEU A 29 8.34 8.11 -10.48
N VAL A 30 8.27 9.41 -10.73
CA VAL A 30 7.94 9.94 -12.05
C VAL A 30 9.11 10.80 -12.50
N LEU A 31 9.86 10.28 -13.47
CA LEU A 31 10.94 11.02 -14.10
C LEU A 31 10.34 12.09 -15.03
N PRO A 32 10.98 13.26 -15.16
CA PRO A 32 10.52 14.28 -16.08
C PRO A 32 10.61 13.80 -17.52
N LYS A 33 9.71 14.27 -18.37
CA LYS A 33 9.61 13.78 -19.75
C LYS A 33 10.75 14.36 -20.58
N ALA A 34 11.46 13.51 -21.31
CA ALA A 34 12.50 13.97 -22.22
C ALA A 34 11.85 14.61 -23.46
N LEU A 35 12.35 15.79 -23.85
CA LEU A 35 11.93 16.51 -25.05
C LEU A 35 12.70 16.07 -26.30
N ASP A 36 13.84 15.43 -26.10
CA ASP A 36 14.73 14.93 -27.15
C ASP A 36 15.14 13.47 -26.90
N SER A 37 15.59 12.79 -27.96
CA SER A 37 16.05 11.41 -27.88
C SER A 37 17.29 11.23 -27.00
N ASN A 38 18.06 12.31 -26.83
CA ASN A 38 19.31 12.30 -26.07
C ASN A 38 19.10 12.56 -24.58
N ALA A 39 17.86 12.82 -24.13
CA ALA A 39 17.50 13.13 -22.76
C ALA A 39 18.34 14.29 -22.17
N CYS A 40 18.60 15.27 -23.02
CA CYS A 40 19.36 16.48 -22.71
C CYS A 40 18.44 17.61 -22.27
N ARG A 41 17.16 17.56 -22.68
CA ARG A 41 16.13 18.53 -22.31
C ARG A 41 14.91 17.82 -21.75
N TYR A 42 14.32 18.42 -20.73
CA TYR A 42 13.16 17.88 -20.04
C TYR A 42 12.02 18.90 -19.99
N GLU A 43 10.78 18.40 -19.99
CA GLU A 43 9.60 19.18 -19.59
C GLU A 43 9.73 19.68 -18.15
N SER A 44 8.97 20.71 -17.77
CA SER A 44 9.10 21.37 -16.47
C SER A 44 8.77 20.44 -15.29
N PHE A 45 9.11 20.88 -14.08
CA PHE A 45 8.71 20.12 -12.89
C PHE A 45 7.17 20.08 -12.73
N ASP A 46 6.46 21.15 -13.10
CA ASP A 46 4.99 21.18 -13.07
C ASP A 46 4.39 20.16 -14.05
N ASP A 47 4.96 20.00 -15.25
CA ASP A 47 4.55 18.95 -16.20
C ASP A 47 4.78 17.54 -15.61
N THR A 48 5.86 17.38 -14.86
CA THR A 48 6.17 16.12 -14.15
C THR A 48 5.14 15.82 -13.07
N LEU A 49 4.70 16.84 -12.33
CA LEU A 49 3.60 16.74 -11.36
C LEU A 49 2.24 16.47 -12.04
N ALA A 50 2.00 17.06 -13.21
CA ALA A 50 0.81 16.79 -14.00
C ALA A 50 0.76 15.32 -14.47
N ARG A 51 1.89 14.78 -14.95
CA ARG A 51 2.02 13.36 -15.33
C ARG A 51 1.80 12.43 -14.14
N ALA A 52 2.37 12.77 -12.99
CA ALA A 52 2.16 12.07 -11.72
C ALA A 52 0.66 12.03 -11.34
N SER A 53 -0.01 13.17 -11.41
CA SER A 53 -1.44 13.30 -11.11
C SER A 53 -2.29 12.50 -12.10
N ALA A 54 -1.97 12.56 -13.40
CA ALA A 54 -2.68 11.82 -14.44
C ALA A 54 -2.60 10.31 -14.21
N TRP A 55 -1.42 9.78 -13.85
CA TRP A 55 -1.27 8.36 -13.52
C TRP A 55 -2.14 7.95 -12.33
N LEU A 56 -2.15 8.76 -11.25
CA LEU A 56 -2.96 8.48 -10.07
C LEU A 56 -4.46 8.50 -10.37
N TYR A 57 -4.94 9.55 -11.04
CA TYR A 57 -6.37 9.69 -11.35
C TYR A 57 -6.84 8.64 -12.35
N SER A 58 -6.01 8.28 -13.33
CA SER A 58 -6.30 7.16 -14.23
C SER A 58 -6.41 5.85 -13.46
N ALA A 59 -5.48 5.59 -12.53
CA ALA A 59 -5.52 4.39 -11.71
C ALA A 59 -6.82 4.31 -10.87
N GLN A 60 -7.21 5.42 -10.24
CA GLN A 60 -8.46 5.49 -9.47
C GLN A 60 -9.69 5.31 -10.36
N ALA A 61 -9.72 5.93 -11.54
CA ALA A 61 -10.81 5.79 -12.51
C ALA A 61 -10.94 4.35 -13.03
N SER A 62 -9.81 3.65 -13.18
CA SER A 62 -9.73 2.22 -13.50
C SER A 62 -10.20 1.31 -12.34
N GLY A 63 -10.57 1.87 -11.18
CA GLY A 63 -11.12 1.13 -10.05
C GLY A 63 -10.08 0.64 -9.04
N ILE A 64 -8.85 1.16 -9.08
CA ILE A 64 -7.77 0.81 -8.15
C ILE A 64 -7.97 1.56 -6.81
N PRO A 65 -8.03 0.87 -5.66
CA PRO A 65 -8.36 1.51 -4.37
C PRO A 65 -7.11 2.09 -3.68
N ILE A 66 -6.60 3.18 -4.24
CA ILE A 66 -5.47 3.95 -3.70
C ILE A 66 -5.84 5.42 -3.49
N ASP A 67 -5.21 6.05 -2.50
CA ASP A 67 -5.31 7.48 -2.21
C ASP A 67 -3.92 8.13 -2.15
N LEU A 68 -3.84 9.39 -2.57
CA LEU A 68 -2.63 10.20 -2.45
C LEU A 68 -2.34 10.49 -0.98
N MET A 69 -1.09 10.29 -0.57
CA MET A 69 -0.60 10.69 0.75
C MET A 69 0.24 11.96 0.67
N ASN A 70 1.19 11.98 -0.26
CA ASN A 70 2.11 13.11 -0.42
C ASN A 70 2.74 13.08 -1.82
N VAL A 71 3.22 14.25 -2.28
CA VAL A 71 4.11 14.36 -3.42
C VAL A 71 5.38 15.07 -2.99
N GLN A 72 6.53 14.50 -3.34
CA GLN A 72 7.83 15.00 -2.96
C GLN A 72 8.70 15.17 -4.21
N SER A 73 9.43 16.28 -4.31
CA SER A 73 10.50 16.41 -5.30
C SER A 73 11.71 15.56 -4.90
N GLU A 74 12.20 14.74 -5.81
CA GLU A 74 13.38 13.89 -5.62
C GLU A 74 14.47 14.33 -6.60
N ALA A 75 15.66 14.66 -6.09
CA ALA A 75 16.81 15.05 -6.89
C ALA A 75 17.62 13.81 -7.26
N LEU A 76 17.79 13.56 -8.56
CA LEU A 76 18.52 12.41 -9.09
C LEU A 76 19.79 12.90 -9.79
N LEU A 77 20.94 12.36 -9.39
CA LEU A 77 22.20 12.67 -10.07
C LEU A 77 22.26 11.94 -11.41
N THR A 78 22.62 12.67 -12.45
CA THR A 78 22.88 12.13 -13.78
C THR A 78 24.20 12.69 -14.31
N LYS A 79 24.89 11.90 -15.13
CA LYS A 79 26.03 12.42 -15.87
C LYS A 79 25.50 13.25 -17.03
N VAL A 80 25.89 14.51 -17.13
CA VAL A 80 25.64 15.33 -18.31
C VAL A 80 26.93 15.43 -19.12
N SER A 81 26.84 15.65 -20.43
CA SER A 81 28.00 15.72 -21.30
C SER A 81 27.72 16.69 -22.45
N GLY A 82 28.76 17.37 -22.94
CA GLY A 82 28.70 18.20 -24.15
C GLY A 82 27.85 19.47 -24.01
N GLU A 83 26.91 19.67 -24.93
CA GLU A 83 26.07 20.88 -25.02
C GLU A 83 25.16 21.08 -23.80
N THR A 84 24.70 19.98 -23.17
CA THR A 84 23.83 20.04 -21.98
C THR A 84 24.55 20.57 -20.75
N ALA A 85 25.82 20.19 -20.58
CA ALA A 85 26.67 20.76 -19.55
C ALA A 85 26.90 22.25 -19.79
N SER A 86 27.25 22.62 -21.04
CA SER A 86 27.51 24.01 -21.41
C SER A 86 26.32 24.95 -21.15
N ALA A 87 25.09 24.46 -21.33
CA ALA A 87 23.86 25.23 -21.14
C ALA A 87 23.39 25.31 -19.67
N THR A 88 23.70 24.30 -18.85
CA THR A 88 23.18 24.22 -17.47
C THR A 88 24.22 24.59 -16.40
N VAL A 89 25.50 24.34 -16.65
CA VAL A 89 26.62 24.60 -15.71
C VAL A 89 27.01 26.10 -15.67
N ASN A 90 26.79 26.85 -16.76
CA ASN A 90 27.19 28.27 -16.88
C ASN A 90 26.13 29.30 -16.43
N SER A 91 25.04 28.87 -15.80
CA SER A 91 23.92 29.75 -15.41
C SER A 91 24.14 30.40 -14.03
N GLY A 92 25.08 31.36 -13.98
CA GLY A 92 25.55 32.00 -12.74
C GLY A 92 24.82 33.27 -12.28
N SER A 93 23.66 33.66 -12.87
CA SER A 93 22.95 34.88 -12.49
C SER A 93 21.84 34.64 -11.45
N LEU A 94 21.63 35.59 -10.52
CA LEU A 94 20.53 35.56 -9.52
C LEU A 94 19.13 35.48 -10.19
N SER A 95 18.97 35.97 -11.42
CA SER A 95 17.74 35.84 -12.22
C SER A 95 17.49 34.40 -12.71
N ASP A 96 18.53 33.56 -12.76
CA ASP A 96 18.41 32.16 -13.16
C ASP A 96 17.94 31.29 -12.00
N LEU A 97 18.13 31.71 -10.74
CA LEU A 97 17.67 30.97 -9.55
C LEU A 97 16.14 30.79 -9.48
N SER A 98 15.36 31.78 -9.94
CA SER A 98 13.90 31.62 -10.04
C SER A 98 13.52 30.59 -11.10
N ASN A 99 14.32 30.44 -12.15
CA ASN A 99 14.14 29.38 -13.15
C ASN A 99 14.56 28.02 -12.58
N VAL A 100 15.59 27.94 -11.73
CA VAL A 100 16.06 26.70 -11.09
C VAL A 100 14.98 26.01 -10.24
N ALA A 101 14.10 26.77 -9.59
CA ALA A 101 13.01 26.20 -8.78
C ALA A 101 12.05 25.33 -9.61
N ASN A 102 11.76 25.76 -10.84
CA ASN A 102 10.88 25.07 -11.79
C ASN A 102 11.65 24.23 -12.83
N ALA A 103 12.96 24.43 -12.93
CA ALA A 103 13.83 23.68 -13.81
C ALA A 103 13.93 22.23 -13.33
N THR A 104 13.82 21.34 -14.31
CA THR A 104 13.89 19.90 -14.13
C THR A 104 15.29 19.34 -14.24
N LEU A 105 16.23 20.14 -14.78
CA LEU A 105 17.64 19.79 -14.87
C LEU A 105 18.48 21.04 -14.56
N TYR A 106 19.43 20.92 -13.64
CA TYR A 106 20.51 21.90 -13.45
C TYR A 106 21.85 21.17 -13.36
N GLY A 107 22.93 21.83 -13.78
CA GLY A 107 24.26 21.23 -13.88
C GLY A 107 25.27 21.90 -12.98
N PHE A 108 26.29 21.16 -12.53
CA PHE A 108 27.51 21.70 -11.93
C PHE A 108 28.71 20.80 -12.29
N GLU A 109 29.90 21.37 -12.28
CA GLU A 109 31.16 20.62 -12.48
C GLU A 109 31.64 20.07 -11.12
N ASP A 110 32.02 18.79 -11.08
CA ASP A 110 32.62 18.19 -9.89
C ASP A 110 34.11 18.56 -9.73
N TYR A 111 34.73 18.15 -8.62
CA TYR A 111 36.15 18.46 -8.35
C TYR A 111 37.13 17.87 -9.38
N HIS A 112 36.70 16.88 -10.17
CA HIS A 112 37.50 16.22 -11.20
C HIS A 112 37.22 16.74 -12.61
N GLY A 113 36.40 17.79 -12.76
CA GLY A 113 36.04 18.35 -14.06
C GLY A 113 34.95 17.57 -14.80
N VAL A 114 34.17 16.76 -14.09
CA VAL A 114 33.05 16.01 -14.67
C VAL A 114 31.75 16.79 -14.48
N ASP A 115 31.04 17.02 -15.58
CA ASP A 115 29.73 17.67 -15.53
C ASP A 115 28.66 16.73 -14.95
N ILE A 116 28.08 17.14 -13.82
CA ILE A 116 27.01 16.44 -13.12
C ILE A 116 25.72 17.24 -13.29
N GLY A 117 24.68 16.59 -13.79
CA GLY A 117 23.33 17.09 -13.81
C GLY A 117 22.54 16.59 -12.60
N VAL A 118 21.63 17.41 -12.10
CA VAL A 118 20.63 17.04 -11.12
C VAL A 118 19.27 17.13 -11.80
N VAL A 119 18.62 15.98 -11.96
CA VAL A 119 17.27 15.89 -12.51
C VAL A 119 16.26 15.88 -11.37
N LYS A 120 15.27 16.77 -11.44
CA LYS A 120 14.17 16.84 -10.47
C LYS A 120 13.04 15.93 -10.91
N ALA A 121 12.89 14.80 -10.23
CA ALA A 121 11.79 13.86 -10.40
C ALA A 121 10.70 14.11 -9.34
N ALA A 122 9.50 13.59 -9.57
CA ALA A 122 8.42 13.60 -8.58
C ALA A 122 8.23 12.20 -7.98
N ARG A 123 8.32 12.08 -6.66
CA ARG A 123 7.89 10.88 -5.94
C ARG A 123 6.48 11.08 -5.42
N LEU A 124 5.56 10.23 -5.88
CA LEU A 124 4.26 10.09 -5.27
C LEU A 124 4.34 9.08 -4.16
N TRP A 125 3.85 9.45 -2.99
CA TRP A 125 3.52 8.55 -1.90
C TRP A 125 2.01 8.34 -1.92
N TYR A 126 1.58 7.09 -1.95
CA TYR A 126 0.18 6.73 -1.95
C TYR A 126 -0.03 5.55 -1.00
N SER A 127 -1.28 5.37 -0.56
CA SER A 127 -1.65 4.22 0.26
C SER A 127 -2.90 3.55 -0.27
N CYS A 128 -3.10 2.32 0.17
CA CYS A 128 -4.36 1.64 -0.03
C CYS A 128 -5.45 2.20 0.90
N ILE A 129 -6.66 2.40 0.38
CA ILE A 129 -7.79 3.01 1.12
C ILE A 129 -8.20 2.14 2.32
N GLY A 130 -8.33 0.82 2.10
CA GLY A 130 -8.71 -0.17 3.12
C GLY A 130 -7.54 -0.88 3.80
N GLY A 131 -6.30 -0.60 3.36
CA GLY A 131 -5.11 -1.36 3.74
C GLY A 131 -4.88 -2.61 2.87
N GLU A 132 -3.90 -3.43 3.23
CA GLU A 132 -3.65 -4.70 2.52
C GLU A 132 -4.46 -5.85 3.14
N LEU A 133 -5.11 -6.65 2.29
CA LEU A 133 -5.80 -7.88 2.66
C LEU A 133 -4.99 -9.11 2.26
N LEU A 134 -4.64 -9.96 3.22
CA LEU A 134 -3.99 -11.26 2.94
C LEU A 134 -5.05 -12.31 2.61
N LEU A 135 -4.84 -13.04 1.53
CA LEU A 135 -5.55 -14.27 1.21
C LEU A 135 -4.53 -15.38 0.97
N GLU A 136 -4.72 -16.52 1.63
CA GLU A 136 -3.95 -17.72 1.36
C GLU A 136 -4.73 -18.64 0.43
N ILE A 137 -4.09 -19.08 -0.64
CA ILE A 137 -4.63 -20.06 -1.58
C ILE A 137 -4.03 -21.43 -1.24
N PRO A 138 -4.80 -22.34 -0.62
CA PRO A 138 -4.33 -23.67 -0.28
C PRO A 138 -4.23 -24.52 -1.54
N LEU A 139 -3.10 -25.21 -1.67
CA LEU A 139 -2.84 -26.13 -2.79
C LEU A 139 -2.81 -27.56 -2.27
N GLU A 140 -3.37 -28.46 -3.05
CA GLU A 140 -3.51 -29.88 -2.75
C GLU A 140 -2.93 -30.73 -3.89
N GLU A 141 -2.57 -31.96 -3.58
CA GLU A 141 -2.12 -32.93 -4.58
C GLU A 141 -3.26 -33.20 -5.58
N GLY A 142 -2.96 -33.11 -6.88
CA GLY A 142 -3.95 -33.28 -7.95
C GLY A 142 -4.50 -31.96 -8.52
N ASP A 143 -4.17 -30.80 -7.95
CA ASP A 143 -4.55 -29.50 -8.51
C ASP A 143 -3.90 -29.26 -9.90
N THR A 144 -4.72 -29.34 -10.95
CA THR A 144 -4.28 -29.13 -12.35
C THR A 144 -4.25 -27.66 -12.77
N ARG A 145 -4.96 -26.78 -12.05
CA ARG A 145 -5.03 -25.33 -12.28
C ARG A 145 -5.30 -24.59 -10.98
N LEU A 146 -4.97 -23.29 -10.95
CA LEU A 146 -5.25 -22.43 -9.78
C LEU A 146 -6.70 -21.93 -9.72
N GLY A 147 -7.41 -21.91 -10.85
CA GLY A 147 -8.80 -21.47 -10.95
C GLY A 147 -9.00 -19.95 -10.98
N PHE A 148 -7.98 -19.18 -11.32
CA PHE A 148 -8.09 -17.74 -11.57
C PHE A 148 -7.10 -17.28 -12.66
N ALA A 149 -7.37 -16.15 -13.27
CA ALA A 149 -6.52 -15.47 -14.24
C ALA A 149 -6.08 -14.11 -13.70
N ILE A 150 -4.87 -13.68 -14.08
CA ILE A 150 -4.34 -12.35 -13.78
C ILE A 150 -4.21 -11.54 -15.07
N SER A 151 -4.38 -10.24 -14.97
CA SER A 151 -4.15 -9.30 -16.06
C SER A 151 -3.56 -8.00 -15.53
N ARG A 152 -3.27 -7.07 -16.44
CA ARG A 152 -2.60 -5.81 -16.14
C ARG A 152 -3.43 -4.62 -16.61
N THR A 153 -3.48 -3.55 -15.82
CA THR A 153 -4.04 -2.27 -16.24
C THR A 153 -3.03 -1.47 -17.08
N GLU A 154 -3.47 -0.35 -17.67
CA GLU A 154 -2.57 0.55 -18.40
C GLU A 154 -1.58 1.24 -17.46
N GLU A 155 -2.00 1.52 -16.22
CA GLU A 155 -1.20 2.14 -15.17
C GLU A 155 -0.17 1.19 -14.53
N GLY A 156 -0.18 -0.08 -14.94
CA GLY A 156 0.82 -1.09 -14.55
C GLY A 156 0.45 -1.95 -13.34
N PHE A 157 -0.80 -1.91 -12.87
CA PHE A 157 -1.25 -2.75 -11.75
C PHE A 157 -1.65 -4.14 -12.22
N ILE A 158 -1.27 -5.17 -11.46
CA ILE A 158 -1.69 -6.55 -11.70
C ILE A 158 -2.95 -6.82 -10.89
N TYR A 159 -3.98 -7.37 -11.51
CA TYR A 159 -5.26 -7.67 -10.87
C TYR A 159 -5.79 -9.04 -11.28
N ILE A 160 -6.70 -9.59 -10.48
CA ILE A 160 -7.44 -10.80 -10.82
C ILE A 160 -8.50 -10.44 -11.87
N SER A 161 -8.36 -10.96 -13.08
CA SER A 161 -9.26 -10.64 -14.19
C SER A 161 -10.44 -11.59 -14.32
N SER A 162 -10.29 -12.82 -13.85
CA SER A 162 -11.35 -13.82 -13.83
C SER A 162 -11.09 -14.87 -12.77
N VAL A 163 -12.15 -15.44 -12.21
CA VAL A 163 -12.13 -16.59 -11.31
C VAL A 163 -13.08 -17.63 -11.89
N VAL A 164 -12.65 -18.87 -11.97
CA VAL A 164 -13.46 -19.95 -12.55
C VAL A 164 -14.61 -20.30 -11.60
N ASP A 165 -15.81 -20.41 -12.16
CA ASP A 165 -16.93 -21.05 -11.49
C ASP A 165 -16.81 -22.57 -11.70
N ASP A 166 -16.35 -23.28 -10.68
CA ASP A 166 -16.31 -24.74 -10.72
C ASP A 166 -17.60 -25.34 -10.15
N ASP A 167 -18.14 -26.30 -10.89
CA ASP A 167 -19.18 -27.23 -10.42
C ASP A 167 -18.59 -28.25 -9.43
N LYS A 168 -19.47 -28.84 -8.61
CA LYS A 168 -19.21 -29.54 -7.34
C LYS A 168 -18.18 -30.68 -7.32
N GLU A 169 -17.64 -31.12 -8.46
CA GLU A 169 -16.81 -32.33 -8.54
C GLU A 169 -15.29 -32.08 -8.41
N CYS A 170 -14.80 -30.88 -8.73
CA CYS A 170 -13.38 -30.51 -8.54
C CYS A 170 -13.28 -29.01 -8.19
N GLN A 171 -13.35 -28.66 -6.91
CA GLN A 171 -13.16 -27.27 -6.48
C GLN A 171 -11.71 -26.84 -6.71
N ALA A 172 -11.46 -25.87 -7.60
CA ALA A 172 -10.15 -25.26 -7.75
C ALA A 172 -9.68 -24.56 -6.46
N PRO A 173 -8.35 -24.35 -6.30
CA PRO A 173 -7.77 -23.60 -5.19
C PRO A 173 -8.39 -22.21 -4.94
N SER A 174 -8.76 -21.50 -6.01
CA SER A 174 -9.45 -20.20 -5.93
C SER A 174 -10.81 -20.28 -5.23
N SER A 175 -11.58 -21.34 -5.49
CA SER A 175 -12.88 -21.56 -4.86
C SER A 175 -12.73 -21.92 -3.38
N ARG A 176 -11.76 -22.79 -3.05
CA ARG A 176 -11.49 -23.21 -1.66
C ARG A 176 -10.96 -22.08 -0.78
N SER A 177 -10.28 -21.09 -1.35
CA SER A 177 -9.74 -19.93 -0.63
C SER A 177 -10.75 -18.81 -0.39
N GLY A 178 -11.95 -18.84 -0.99
CA GLY A 178 -12.88 -17.71 -0.96
C GLY A 178 -12.47 -16.55 -1.88
N LEU A 179 -11.51 -16.76 -2.79
CA LEU A 179 -11.11 -15.76 -3.78
C LEU A 179 -12.29 -15.35 -4.67
N ARG A 180 -13.18 -16.29 -4.98
CA ARG A 180 -14.38 -16.03 -5.78
C ARG A 180 -15.30 -15.01 -5.11
N ASP A 181 -15.59 -15.17 -3.83
CA ASP A 181 -16.47 -14.25 -3.10
C ASP A 181 -15.82 -12.87 -2.97
N LEU A 182 -14.50 -12.82 -2.76
CA LEU A 182 -13.74 -11.58 -2.76
C LEU A 182 -13.78 -10.88 -4.13
N PHE A 183 -13.60 -11.62 -5.22
CA PHE A 183 -13.66 -11.11 -6.59
C PHE A 183 -15.05 -10.56 -6.93
N ASN A 184 -16.12 -11.28 -6.55
CA ASN A 184 -17.49 -10.84 -6.76
C ASN A 184 -17.80 -9.56 -5.97
N ARG A 185 -17.40 -9.47 -4.70
CA ARG A 185 -17.53 -8.23 -3.92
C ARG A 185 -16.78 -7.05 -4.53
N ALA A 186 -15.57 -7.26 -5.03
CA ALA A 186 -14.82 -6.20 -5.72
C ALA A 186 -15.59 -5.70 -6.94
N LYS A 187 -16.12 -6.64 -7.74
CA LYS A 187 -16.90 -6.34 -8.95
C LYS A 187 -18.20 -5.60 -8.62
N GLU A 188 -18.93 -6.02 -7.58
CA GLU A 188 -20.13 -5.34 -7.09
C GLU A 188 -19.83 -3.91 -6.64
N ALA A 189 -18.67 -3.69 -6.00
CA ALA A 189 -18.18 -2.38 -5.60
C ALA A 189 -17.58 -1.55 -6.76
N SER A 190 -17.59 -2.08 -7.99
CA SER A 190 -16.92 -1.47 -9.16
C SER A 190 -15.42 -1.19 -8.92
N LYS A 191 -14.74 -2.12 -8.24
CA LYS A 191 -13.31 -2.08 -7.93
C LYS A 191 -12.57 -3.24 -8.57
N LEU A 192 -11.29 -3.02 -8.87
CA LEU A 192 -10.38 -4.09 -9.28
C LEU A 192 -9.77 -4.77 -8.07
N LEU A 193 -9.72 -6.10 -8.12
CA LEU A 193 -9.02 -6.90 -7.12
C LEU A 193 -7.52 -6.93 -7.43
N VAL A 194 -6.83 -5.86 -7.03
CA VAL A 194 -5.42 -5.61 -7.35
C VAL A 194 -4.50 -6.37 -6.41
N ILE A 195 -3.54 -7.10 -6.97
CA ILE A 195 -2.49 -7.81 -6.25
C ILE A 195 -1.37 -6.83 -5.93
N SER A 196 -1.16 -6.57 -4.64
CA SER A 196 -0.06 -5.76 -4.14
C SER A 196 1.22 -6.56 -3.92
N ARG A 197 1.09 -7.82 -3.47
CA ARG A 197 2.22 -8.71 -3.18
C ARG A 197 1.91 -10.17 -3.47
N VAL A 198 2.96 -10.92 -3.81
CA VAL A 198 2.93 -12.38 -3.93
C VAL A 198 4.07 -12.99 -3.14
N SER A 199 3.73 -13.77 -2.11
CA SER A 199 4.68 -14.33 -1.14
C SER A 199 5.52 -13.22 -0.48
N ASN A 200 4.84 -12.16 0.00
CA ASN A 200 5.39 -10.94 0.62
C ASN A 200 6.25 -10.00 -0.27
N GLU A 201 6.51 -10.36 -1.53
CA GLU A 201 7.21 -9.49 -2.49
C GLU A 201 6.24 -8.54 -3.18
N LYS A 202 6.55 -7.24 -3.19
CA LYS A 202 5.74 -6.20 -3.86
C LYS A 202 5.76 -6.40 -5.38
N VAL A 203 4.60 -6.35 -6.01
CA VAL A 203 4.42 -6.46 -7.47
C VAL A 203 3.76 -5.23 -8.10
N LEU A 204 3.68 -4.14 -7.34
CA LEU A 204 3.10 -2.86 -7.76
C LEU A 204 4.05 -2.10 -8.71
N PRO A 205 3.53 -1.22 -9.58
CA PRO A 205 4.38 -0.37 -10.41
C PRO A 205 5.15 0.63 -9.54
N TRP A 206 6.39 0.95 -9.91
CA TRP A 206 7.29 1.76 -9.06
C TRP A 206 7.95 2.96 -9.75
N MET A 207 7.88 3.05 -11.07
CA MET A 207 8.50 4.16 -11.81
C MET A 207 7.80 4.45 -13.14
N ILE A 208 7.77 5.71 -13.55
CA ILE A 208 7.47 6.18 -14.91
C ILE A 208 8.75 6.83 -15.46
N SER A 209 9.21 6.35 -16.61
CA SER A 209 10.42 6.84 -17.26
C SER A 209 10.23 8.21 -17.91
N SER A 210 11.33 8.82 -18.35
CA SER A 210 11.32 10.04 -19.15
C SER A 210 10.70 9.85 -20.54
N SER A 211 10.58 8.61 -21.04
CA SER A 211 9.84 8.30 -22.27
C SER A 211 8.36 8.00 -22.03
N GLY A 212 7.91 7.97 -20.78
CA GLY A 212 6.53 7.62 -20.41
C GLY A 212 6.28 6.13 -20.18
N ALA A 213 7.31 5.28 -20.29
CA ALA A 213 7.17 3.85 -19.99
C ALA A 213 7.05 3.64 -18.47
N ILE A 214 6.07 2.86 -18.04
CA ILE A 214 5.91 2.49 -16.64
C ILE A 214 6.76 1.23 -16.37
N ARG A 215 7.41 1.14 -15.21
CA ARG A 215 8.07 -0.07 -14.73
C ARG A 215 7.14 -0.79 -13.76
N TRP A 216 6.84 -2.04 -14.09
CA TRP A 216 5.96 -2.93 -13.35
C TRP A 216 6.51 -4.36 -13.40
N PHE A 217 5.86 -5.26 -12.65
CA PHE A 217 6.26 -6.67 -12.55
C PHE A 217 5.80 -7.48 -13.78
N ASP A 218 6.69 -8.30 -14.35
CA ASP A 218 6.32 -9.14 -15.50
C ASP A 218 5.30 -10.21 -15.14
N THR A 219 4.16 -10.21 -15.85
CA THR A 219 3.07 -11.18 -15.66
C THR A 219 3.47 -12.60 -16.04
N ILE A 220 4.42 -12.78 -16.95
CA ILE A 220 4.92 -14.12 -17.32
C ILE A 220 5.70 -14.71 -16.15
N SER A 221 6.67 -13.96 -15.64
CA SER A 221 7.46 -14.32 -14.45
C SER A 221 6.57 -14.59 -13.24
N LEU A 222 5.53 -13.77 -13.03
CA LEU A 222 4.57 -13.99 -11.95
C LEU A 222 3.76 -15.29 -12.13
N SER A 223 3.27 -15.55 -13.34
CA SER A 223 2.53 -16.78 -13.66
C SER A 223 3.39 -18.03 -13.48
N GLN A 224 4.68 -17.96 -13.83
CA GLN A 224 5.66 -19.01 -13.57
C GLN A 224 5.85 -19.24 -12.07
N LYS A 225 6.01 -18.17 -11.26
CA LYS A 225 6.12 -18.26 -9.80
C LYS A 225 4.90 -18.94 -9.18
N LEU A 226 3.69 -18.54 -9.58
CA LEU A 226 2.44 -19.15 -9.12
C LEU A 226 2.34 -20.63 -9.52
N SER A 227 2.81 -20.97 -10.72
CA SER A 227 2.85 -22.36 -11.19
C SER A 227 3.84 -23.22 -10.39
N LEU A 228 4.98 -22.68 -10.00
CA LEU A 228 5.95 -23.36 -9.14
C LEU A 228 5.37 -23.65 -7.75
N HIS A 229 4.62 -22.71 -7.17
CA HIS A 229 3.90 -22.96 -5.92
C HIS A 229 2.96 -24.15 -6.03
N ARG A 230 2.19 -24.25 -7.13
CA ARG A 230 1.31 -25.39 -7.41
C ARG A 230 2.06 -26.70 -7.54
N LEU A 231 3.14 -26.73 -8.33
CA LEU A 231 3.96 -27.95 -8.50
C LEU A 231 4.62 -28.40 -7.20
N ALA A 232 4.97 -27.46 -6.33
CA ALA A 232 5.54 -27.74 -5.02
C ALA A 232 4.48 -27.96 -3.91
N VAL A 233 3.19 -27.87 -4.25
CA VAL A 233 2.06 -27.94 -3.31
C VAL A 233 2.25 -26.98 -2.12
N ARG A 234 2.81 -25.80 -2.39
CA ARG A 234 3.05 -24.76 -1.38
C ARG A 234 1.96 -23.71 -1.45
N PRO A 235 1.29 -23.37 -0.33
CA PRO A 235 0.25 -22.35 -0.33
C PRO A 235 0.76 -21.03 -0.91
N ILE A 236 -0.12 -20.33 -1.63
CA ILE A 236 0.20 -19.03 -2.24
C ILE A 236 -0.37 -17.95 -1.34
N GLN A 237 0.49 -17.04 -0.89
CA GLN A 237 0.06 -15.85 -0.17
C GLN A 237 -0.09 -14.69 -1.14
N LEU A 238 -1.32 -14.23 -1.34
CA LEU A 238 -1.64 -13.06 -2.15
C LEU A 238 -2.08 -11.93 -1.23
N HIS A 239 -1.53 -10.74 -1.45
CA HIS A 239 -1.96 -9.54 -0.75
C HIS A 239 -2.70 -8.65 -1.73
N PHE A 240 -3.88 -8.18 -1.35
CA PHE A 240 -4.74 -7.34 -2.18
C PHE A 240 -4.84 -5.92 -1.63
N LEU A 241 -4.99 -4.94 -2.53
CA LEU A 241 -5.38 -3.59 -2.14
C LEU A 241 -6.87 -3.59 -1.79
N ALA A 242 -7.22 -3.38 -0.51
CA ALA A 242 -8.61 -3.33 -0.06
C ALA A 242 -9.25 -1.96 -0.34
N TRP A 243 -10.53 -1.96 -0.72
CA TRP A 243 -11.33 -0.73 -0.93
C TRP A 243 -12.16 -0.34 0.30
N GLU A 244 -12.43 -1.29 1.19
CA GLU A 244 -13.16 -1.06 2.44
C GLU A 244 -12.20 -0.99 3.62
N LYS A 245 -12.38 0.00 4.49
CA LYS A 245 -11.70 0.01 5.79
C LYS A 245 -12.29 -1.12 6.63
N PRO A 246 -11.49 -1.98 7.27
CA PRO A 246 -12.02 -3.03 8.11
C PRO A 246 -12.82 -2.42 9.26
N ALA A 247 -14.10 -2.79 9.35
CA ALA A 247 -15.00 -2.37 10.41
C ALA A 247 -14.71 -3.19 11.67
N GLY A 248 -13.75 -2.76 12.49
CA GLY A 248 -13.51 -3.32 13.83
C GLY A 248 -12.05 -3.36 14.28
N PRO A 249 -11.79 -3.55 15.59
CA PRO A 249 -10.46 -3.73 16.13
C PRO A 249 -9.91 -5.12 15.74
N VAL A 250 -8.94 -5.12 14.83
CA VAL A 250 -8.00 -6.22 14.49
C VAL A 250 -8.62 -7.62 14.54
N GLU A 251 -9.67 -7.87 13.78
CA GLU A 251 -9.99 -9.24 13.38
C GLU A 251 -9.09 -9.60 12.20
N ARG A 252 -8.22 -10.59 12.42
CA ARG A 252 -7.59 -11.34 11.34
C ARG A 252 -8.73 -11.85 10.46
N ILE A 253 -8.91 -11.25 9.28
CA ILE A 253 -9.82 -11.75 8.25
C ILE A 253 -9.22 -13.07 7.74
N ILE A 254 -9.36 -14.12 8.55
CA ILE A 254 -9.01 -15.49 8.18
C ILE A 254 -10.22 -16.40 8.37
N HIS A 255 -11.21 -16.06 9.21
CA HIS A 255 -12.36 -16.95 9.39
C HIS A 255 -13.69 -16.21 9.59
N SER A 256 -14.50 -16.12 8.54
CA SER A 256 -15.95 -16.37 8.63
C SER A 256 -16.59 -16.35 7.23
N LEU A 257 -16.21 -17.27 6.36
CA LEU A 257 -17.14 -17.70 5.33
C LEU A 257 -18.11 -18.68 6.01
N LYS A 258 -19.37 -18.27 6.11
CA LYS A 258 -20.43 -18.83 6.95
C LYS A 258 -20.78 -20.27 6.53
N LEU A 259 -20.53 -21.27 7.39
CA LEU A 259 -21.19 -22.58 7.32
C LEU A 259 -22.65 -22.46 7.81
N PRO A 260 -23.61 -23.24 7.26
CA PRO A 260 -25.01 -23.17 7.66
C PRO A 260 -25.22 -23.71 9.08
N PRO A 261 -26.25 -23.25 9.81
CA PRO A 261 -26.45 -23.64 11.21
C PRO A 261 -26.91 -25.11 11.31
N PRO A 262 -26.36 -25.90 12.23
CA PRO A 262 -26.89 -27.22 12.52
C PRO A 262 -28.17 -27.11 13.36
N SER A 263 -29.26 -27.67 12.85
CA SER A 263 -30.51 -27.89 13.58
C SER A 263 -30.23 -28.61 14.90
N THR A 264 -30.59 -27.99 16.03
CA THR A 264 -30.59 -28.65 17.33
C THR A 264 -31.98 -28.56 17.95
N LEU A 265 -32.63 -29.72 18.00
CA LEU A 265 -33.82 -30.01 18.81
C LEU A 265 -33.49 -29.75 20.29
N LEU A 266 -34.31 -28.95 20.96
CA LEU A 266 -34.27 -28.77 22.42
C LEU A 266 -35.30 -29.68 23.09
N PRO A 267 -34.97 -30.30 24.25
CA PRO A 267 -35.94 -30.60 25.29
C PRO A 267 -35.84 -29.57 26.44
N GLN A 268 -36.98 -29.02 26.86
CA GLN A 268 -37.11 -28.15 28.03
C GLN A 268 -36.96 -28.92 29.35
N PRO A 269 -36.54 -28.25 30.44
CA PRO A 269 -36.89 -28.71 31.79
C PRO A 269 -37.81 -27.73 32.53
N HIS A 270 -38.70 -28.34 33.31
CA HIS A 270 -39.74 -27.74 34.12
C HIS A 270 -39.19 -27.08 35.40
N GLN A 271 -39.78 -25.94 35.80
CA GLN A 271 -39.56 -25.31 37.10
C GLN A 271 -40.46 -25.94 38.17
N ASN A 272 -39.94 -26.11 39.39
CA ASN A 272 -40.60 -25.87 40.69
C ASN A 272 -39.82 -26.52 41.86
N LEU A 273 -39.32 -25.73 42.83
CA LEU A 273 -39.86 -25.56 44.19
C LEU A 273 -38.88 -24.76 45.11
N MET A 274 -39.47 -24.07 46.08
CA MET A 274 -38.95 -23.03 46.99
C MET A 274 -38.07 -23.52 48.17
N VAL A 275 -37.64 -22.53 48.99
CA VAL A 275 -37.23 -22.52 50.43
C VAL A 275 -35.71 -22.37 50.61
N GLU A 276 -35.11 -21.46 51.40
CA GLU A 276 -35.53 -20.33 52.28
C GLU A 276 -34.25 -19.58 52.74
N SER A 277 -34.43 -18.28 53.02
CA SER A 277 -33.65 -17.29 53.79
C SER A 277 -32.27 -17.62 54.42
N VAL A 278 -31.32 -16.69 54.31
CA VAL A 278 -30.68 -15.93 55.43
C VAL A 278 -29.59 -14.98 54.86
N GLU A 279 -29.75 -13.68 55.10
CA GLU A 279 -28.73 -12.61 55.05
C GLU A 279 -28.24 -12.30 56.49
N PRO A 280 -27.18 -11.49 56.81
CA PRO A 280 -26.65 -10.33 56.04
C PRO A 280 -25.12 -10.01 56.14
N ARG A 281 -24.74 -8.87 55.50
CA ARG A 281 -23.63 -7.90 55.74
C ARG A 281 -22.37 -7.98 54.84
N VAL A 282 -22.21 -7.06 53.86
CA VAL A 282 -21.61 -5.67 53.90
C VAL A 282 -20.07 -5.76 53.82
N ASP A 283 -19.35 -5.30 52.78
CA ASP A 283 -19.28 -3.94 52.20
C ASP A 283 -18.82 -3.93 50.71
N ALA A 284 -19.31 -2.93 49.97
CA ALA A 284 -18.77 -2.40 48.69
C ALA A 284 -17.55 -1.47 48.99
N GLU A 285 -16.67 -0.99 48.12
CA GLU A 285 -16.63 -0.57 46.71
C GLU A 285 -15.16 -0.77 46.24
N GLN A 286 -14.85 -1.30 45.06
CA GLN A 286 -14.69 -0.61 43.77
C GLN A 286 -13.91 0.71 43.81
N ASP A 287 -12.66 0.68 43.32
CA ASP A 287 -11.98 1.91 42.88
C ASP A 287 -11.33 1.76 41.49
N TYR A 288 -11.52 2.83 40.72
CA TYR A 288 -11.46 2.96 39.28
C TYR A 288 -10.04 3.31 38.76
N VAL A 289 -9.92 3.11 37.45
CA VAL A 289 -8.88 3.60 36.54
C VAL A 289 -8.72 5.13 36.61
N GLY A 290 -7.48 5.63 36.53
CA GLY A 290 -7.17 7.07 36.45
C GLY A 290 -6.25 7.40 35.27
N ASP A 291 -6.83 8.13 34.30
CA ASP A 291 -6.22 8.76 33.13
C ASP A 291 -5.06 9.72 33.46
N LEU A 292 -4.03 9.75 32.61
CA LEU A 292 -3.08 10.87 32.54
C LEU A 292 -3.40 11.75 31.32
N SER A 293 -4.31 12.71 31.54
CA SER A 293 -4.53 13.86 30.68
C SER A 293 -3.41 14.89 30.89
N PHE A 294 -2.79 15.37 29.81
CA PHE A 294 -1.92 16.55 29.85
C PHE A 294 -2.78 17.82 29.74
N ARG A 295 -2.52 18.81 30.60
CA ARG A 295 -3.08 20.17 30.51
C ARG A 295 -1.99 21.11 29.96
N ILE A 296 -2.39 21.99 29.05
CA ILE A 296 -1.59 23.13 28.59
C ILE A 296 -1.96 24.29 29.51
N ASP A 297 -1.01 24.81 30.28
CA ASP A 297 -1.21 26.00 31.12
C ASP A 297 -1.08 27.28 30.27
N ASP A 298 -2.04 28.18 30.49
CA ASP A 298 -2.19 29.48 29.83
C ASP A 298 -0.99 30.41 30.09
N LEU A 299 -0.42 30.96 29.01
CA LEU A 299 0.53 32.08 29.07
C LEU A 299 -0.25 33.40 29.18
N SER A 300 -0.19 34.02 30.35
CA SER A 300 -0.64 35.39 30.57
C SER A 300 0.40 36.38 30.01
N PHE A 301 -0.04 37.27 29.10
CA PHE A 301 0.74 38.43 28.68
C PHE A 301 0.47 39.60 29.63
N GLU A 302 1.42 39.92 30.49
CA GLU A 302 1.43 41.20 31.20
C GLU A 302 1.87 42.32 30.26
N SER A 303 0.97 43.30 30.10
CA SER A 303 1.25 44.59 29.52
C SER A 303 1.99 45.45 30.54
N SER A 304 3.14 46.01 30.16
CA SER A 304 3.66 47.22 30.81
C SER A 304 4.10 48.23 29.76
N ARG A 305 3.39 49.36 29.78
CA ARG A 305 3.80 50.64 29.20
C ARG A 305 4.89 51.26 30.08
N VAL A 306 5.98 51.72 29.48
CA VAL A 306 6.45 53.13 29.48
C VAL A 306 7.19 53.34 28.17
#